data_AF-A0A9D5A2Q2-F1
#
_entry.id   AF-A0A9D5A2Q2-F1
#
_cell.length_a   1.000
_cell.length_b   1.000
_cell.length_c   1.000
_cell.angle_alpha   90.00
_cell.angle_beta   90.00
_cell.angle_gamma   90.00
#
_symmetry.space_group_name_H-M   'P 1'
#
loop_
_entity.id
_entity.type
_entity.pdbx_description
1 polymer ?
#
loop_
_entity_poly.entity_id
_entity_poly.type
_entity_poly.pdbx_seq_one_letter_code
_entity_poly.pdbx_strand_id
1 'polypeptide(L)'
;MLVRVSSWAKTSTMIELILYHIWKINLRIAIVIFGAMYRIDIQTNTKRFRSIFRYLLDDVALHHSRLNKIPLQAQRDMYLLLSRFILFYNSAGKIDSFLKQCPVFQTAFLVGSPADIFVNELTDQLQKLKVEPVLLHYLSEVKVLQGIELRMTTSTRLKTCLYGFTSPGGPMYPTRAVRHAANWVK
;
A
#
# COMPACT_ATOMS: atom_id res chain seq x y z
N MET A 1 -5.77 -43.84 -38.99
CA MET A 1 -5.81 -44.04 -37.52
C MET A 1 -5.05 -42.89 -36.86
N LEU A 2 -5.68 -41.73 -36.60
CA LEU A 2 -5.03 -40.58 -35.92
C LEU A 2 -6.07 -39.49 -35.54
N VAL A 3 -7.01 -39.79 -34.64
CA VAL A 3 -7.88 -38.75 -34.03
C VAL A 3 -8.23 -39.16 -32.59
N ARG A 4 -7.29 -39.01 -31.64
CA ARG A 4 -7.64 -39.14 -30.20
C ARG A 4 -6.73 -38.42 -29.20
N VAL A 5 -5.84 -37.54 -29.67
CA VAL A 5 -4.88 -36.82 -28.81
C VAL A 5 -5.38 -35.41 -28.39
N SER A 6 -6.38 -34.83 -29.08
CA SER A 6 -6.80 -33.43 -28.84
C SER A 6 -7.73 -33.20 -27.63
N SER A 7 -8.41 -34.25 -27.13
CA SER A 7 -9.37 -34.13 -26.02
C SER A 7 -8.66 -33.96 -24.66
N TRP A 8 -7.59 -34.73 -24.44
CA TRP A 8 -6.83 -34.73 -23.18
C TRP A 8 -5.99 -33.46 -22.98
N ALA A 9 -5.49 -32.87 -24.06
CA ALA A 9 -4.80 -31.58 -24.01
C ALA A 9 -5.74 -30.45 -23.59
N LYS A 10 -7.00 -30.44 -24.07
CA LYS A 10 -8.01 -29.44 -23.69
C LYS A 10 -8.41 -29.55 -22.21
N THR A 11 -8.62 -30.76 -21.69
CA THR A 11 -8.98 -30.95 -20.28
C THR A 11 -7.83 -30.61 -19.33
N SER A 12 -6.57 -30.88 -19.70
CA SER A 12 -5.40 -30.46 -18.93
C SER A 12 -5.29 -28.94 -18.82
N THR A 13 -5.43 -28.22 -19.94
CA THR A 13 -5.42 -26.75 -19.95
C THR A 13 -6.59 -26.12 -19.16
N MET A 14 -7.75 -26.78 -19.14
CA MET A 14 -8.92 -26.31 -18.39
C MET A 14 -8.71 -26.44 -16.87
N ILE A 15 -8.12 -27.54 -16.41
CA ILE A 15 -7.81 -27.76 -14.99
C ILE A 15 -6.74 -26.77 -14.53
N GLU A 16 -5.69 -26.55 -15.31
CA GLU A 16 -4.66 -25.55 -15.00
C GLU A 16 -5.22 -24.13 -14.92
N LEU A 17 -6.13 -23.76 -15.83
CA LEU A 17 -6.84 -22.48 -15.78
C LEU A 17 -7.69 -22.36 -14.52
N ILE A 18 -8.47 -23.39 -14.17
CA ILE A 18 -9.30 -23.38 -12.95
C ILE A 18 -8.42 -23.25 -11.72
N LEU A 19 -7.33 -24.01 -11.61
CA LEU A 19 -6.37 -23.92 -10.50
C LEU A 19 -5.72 -22.54 -10.41
N TYR A 20 -5.34 -21.95 -11.55
CA TYR A 20 -4.78 -20.60 -11.60
C TYR A 20 -5.80 -19.55 -11.14
N HIS A 21 -7.07 -19.66 -11.55
CA HIS A 21 -8.13 -18.76 -11.11
C HIS A 21 -8.41 -18.90 -9.61
N ILE A 22 -8.49 -20.13 -9.09
CA ILE A 22 -8.64 -20.40 -7.65
C ILE A 22 -7.47 -19.81 -6.88
N TRP A 23 -6.24 -20.06 -7.34
CA TRP A 23 -5.03 -19.54 -6.71
C TRP A 23 -5.01 -18.00 -6.70
N LYS A 24 -5.37 -17.35 -7.81
CA LYS A 24 -5.49 -15.88 -7.92
C LYS A 24 -6.53 -15.31 -6.97
N ILE A 25 -7.69 -15.96 -6.84
CA ILE A 25 -8.76 -15.54 -5.92
C ILE A 25 -8.27 -15.65 -4.47
N ASN A 26 -7.69 -16.80 -4.11
CA ASN A 26 -7.17 -17.04 -2.76
C ASN A 26 -6.11 -16.00 -2.36
N LEU A 27 -5.21 -15.65 -3.28
CA LEU A 27 -4.18 -14.65 -3.00
C LEU A 27 -4.77 -13.25 -2.76
N ARG A 28 -5.78 -12.86 -3.52
CA ARG A 28 -6.46 -11.57 -3.32
C ARG A 28 -7.23 -11.53 -2.00
N ILE A 29 -7.88 -12.64 -1.61
CA ILE A 29 -8.52 -12.77 -0.31
C ILE A 29 -7.49 -12.61 0.82
N ALA A 30 -6.31 -13.24 0.69
CA ALA A 30 -5.25 -13.11 1.67
C ALA A 30 -4.78 -11.64 1.85
N ILE A 31 -4.64 -10.89 0.75
CA ILE A 31 -4.28 -9.45 0.80
C ILE A 31 -5.34 -8.64 1.56
N VAL A 32 -6.63 -8.93 1.35
CA VAL A 32 -7.72 -8.27 2.08
C VAL A 32 -7.66 -8.60 3.57
N ILE A 33 -7.42 -9.86 3.92
CA ILE A 33 -7.26 -10.31 5.32
C ILE A 33 -6.07 -9.61 5.98
N PHE A 34 -4.92 -9.53 5.31
CA PHE A 34 -3.77 -8.78 5.82
C PHE A 34 -4.10 -7.30 6.04
N GLY A 35 -4.86 -6.68 5.14
CA GLY A 35 -5.37 -5.33 5.33
C GLY A 35 -6.24 -5.17 6.58
N ALA A 36 -7.10 -6.14 6.90
CA ALA A 36 -7.88 -6.14 8.12
C ALA A 36 -6.98 -6.30 9.36
N MET A 37 -6.02 -7.21 9.32
CA MET A 37 -5.05 -7.45 10.40
C MET A 37 -4.23 -6.20 10.72
N TYR A 38 -3.69 -5.53 9.71
CA TYR A 38 -2.91 -4.30 9.90
C TYR A 38 -3.76 -3.13 10.40
N ARG A 39 -5.04 -3.07 10.01
CA ARG A 39 -5.98 -2.09 10.59
C ARG A 39 -6.21 -2.33 12.08
N ILE A 40 -6.30 -3.58 12.53
CA ILE A 40 -6.40 -3.92 13.95
C ILE A 40 -5.15 -3.45 14.71
N ASP A 41 -3.96 -3.66 14.13
CA ASP A 41 -2.69 -3.16 14.69
C ASP A 41 -2.71 -1.62 14.84
N ILE A 42 -3.17 -0.87 13.83
CA ILE A 42 -3.35 0.58 13.92
C ILE A 42 -4.35 0.96 15.01
N GLN A 43 -5.52 0.31 15.05
CA GLN A 43 -6.60 0.64 15.99
C GLN A 43 -6.19 0.40 17.44
N THR A 44 -5.43 -0.68 17.68
CA THR A 44 -4.93 -1.04 19.01
C THR A 44 -3.61 -0.38 19.35
N ASN A 45 -3.00 0.36 18.41
CA ASN A 45 -1.64 0.87 18.51
C ASN A 45 -0.62 -0.22 18.91
N THR A 46 -0.78 -1.43 18.36
CA THR A 46 0.15 -2.54 18.56
C THR A 46 0.71 -3.00 17.22
N LYS A 47 1.86 -3.71 17.23
CA LYS A 47 2.55 -4.16 16.01
C LYS A 47 2.62 -5.69 15.96
N ARG A 48 1.51 -6.38 16.23
CA ARG A 48 1.46 -7.85 16.35
C ARG A 48 1.79 -8.53 15.03
N PHE A 49 1.38 -7.94 13.92
CA PHE A 49 1.56 -8.52 12.58
C PHE A 49 2.80 -8.00 11.85
N ARG A 50 3.73 -7.37 12.59
CA ARG A 50 4.99 -6.83 12.03
C ARG A 50 5.81 -7.89 11.28
N SER A 51 5.86 -9.12 11.79
CA SER A 51 6.62 -10.20 11.15
C SER A 51 6.05 -10.55 9.76
N ILE A 52 4.72 -10.61 9.64
CA ILE A 52 4.03 -10.86 8.36
C ILE A 52 4.24 -9.68 7.42
N PHE A 53 4.13 -8.44 7.93
CA PHE A 53 4.38 -7.24 7.14
C PHE A 53 5.81 -7.22 6.58
N ARG A 54 6.81 -7.54 7.41
CA ARG A 54 8.21 -7.62 6.98
C ARG A 54 8.42 -8.71 5.94
N TYR A 55 7.84 -9.88 6.12
CA TYR A 55 7.90 -10.94 5.11
C TYR A 55 7.31 -10.46 3.77
N LEU A 56 6.14 -9.83 3.78
CA LEU A 56 5.54 -9.31 2.54
C LEU A 56 6.36 -8.19 1.90
N LEU A 57 6.91 -7.28 2.70
CA LEU A 57 7.72 -6.18 2.18
C LEU A 57 9.08 -6.66 1.70
N ASP A 58 9.85 -7.27 2.60
CA ASP A 58 11.25 -7.63 2.38
C ASP A 58 11.37 -8.83 1.46
N ASP A 59 10.67 -9.92 1.76
CA ASP A 59 10.85 -11.19 1.08
C ASP A 59 9.99 -11.36 -0.19
N VAL A 60 8.97 -10.52 -0.38
CA VAL A 60 8.05 -10.64 -1.54
C VAL A 60 8.08 -9.39 -2.42
N ALA A 61 7.79 -8.21 -1.86
CA ALA A 61 7.65 -6.99 -2.65
C ALA A 61 8.99 -6.45 -3.17
N LEU A 62 10.05 -6.51 -2.37
CA LEU A 62 11.38 -6.02 -2.78
C LEU A 62 12.14 -6.98 -3.70
N HIS A 63 11.71 -8.24 -3.82
CA HIS A 63 12.36 -9.26 -4.65
C HIS A 63 11.60 -9.50 -5.96
N HIS A 64 12.11 -8.92 -7.06
CA HIS A 64 11.50 -9.02 -8.39
C HIS A 64 11.21 -10.46 -8.85
N SER A 65 12.09 -11.42 -8.50
CA SER A 65 11.94 -12.85 -8.86
C SER A 65 10.72 -13.51 -8.22
N ARG A 66 10.32 -13.07 -7.02
CA ARG A 66 9.14 -13.58 -6.30
C ARG A 66 7.90 -12.78 -6.69
N LEU A 67 8.04 -11.48 -6.90
CA LEU A 67 6.97 -10.60 -7.35
C LEU A 67 6.41 -11.08 -8.71
N ASN A 68 7.28 -11.45 -9.66
CA ASN A 68 6.86 -11.92 -10.99
C ASN A 68 6.05 -13.23 -10.99
N LYS A 69 6.11 -14.01 -9.91
CA LYS A 69 5.28 -15.22 -9.77
C LYS A 69 3.84 -14.86 -9.43
N ILE A 70 3.59 -13.67 -8.87
CA ILE A 70 2.28 -13.20 -8.43
C ILE A 70 1.52 -12.60 -9.63
N PRO A 71 0.20 -12.84 -9.78
CA PRO A 71 -0.57 -12.21 -10.84
C PRO A 71 -0.55 -10.68 -10.69
N LEU A 72 -0.41 -9.95 -11.79
CA LEU A 72 -0.25 -8.48 -11.80
C LEU A 72 -1.28 -7.74 -10.93
N GLN A 73 -2.53 -8.19 -10.92
CA GLN A 73 -3.58 -7.57 -10.09
C GLN A 73 -3.30 -7.73 -8.59
N ALA A 74 -2.84 -8.90 -8.16
CA ALA A 74 -2.49 -9.14 -6.77
C ALA A 74 -1.21 -8.37 -6.38
N GLN A 75 -0.25 -8.19 -7.31
CA GLN A 75 0.89 -7.32 -7.08
C GLN A 75 0.46 -5.87 -6.80
N ARG A 76 -0.48 -5.34 -7.59
CA ARG A 76 -1.05 -4.00 -7.40
C ARG A 76 -1.78 -3.88 -6.06
N ASP A 77 -2.67 -4.84 -5.77
CA ASP A 77 -3.44 -4.87 -4.52
C ASP A 77 -2.47 -4.92 -3.30
N MET A 78 -1.39 -5.70 -3.40
CA MET A 78 -0.33 -5.77 -2.39
C MET A 78 0.49 -4.47 -2.28
N TYR A 79 0.86 -3.85 -3.40
CA TYR A 79 1.58 -2.58 -3.41
C TYR A 79 0.77 -1.48 -2.70
N LEU A 80 -0.52 -1.37 -3.02
CA LEU A 80 -1.45 -0.46 -2.35
C LEU A 80 -1.66 -0.81 -0.87
N LEU A 81 -1.60 -2.09 -0.51
CA LEU A 81 -1.64 -2.48 0.89
C LEU A 81 -0.38 -2.01 1.62
N LEU A 82 0.80 -2.30 1.09
CA LEU A 82 2.07 -1.99 1.74
C LEU A 82 2.30 -0.48 1.85
N SER A 83 1.91 0.31 0.84
CA SER A 83 2.04 1.77 0.88
C SER A 83 1.31 2.41 2.06
N ARG A 84 0.15 1.85 2.46
CA ARG A 84 -0.65 2.31 3.61
C ARG A 84 0.10 2.17 4.94
N PHE A 85 0.85 1.08 5.10
CA PHE A 85 1.35 0.63 6.41
C PHE A 85 2.87 0.73 6.56
N ILE A 86 3.61 1.10 5.50
CA ILE A 86 5.08 1.13 5.53
C ILE A 86 5.66 2.07 6.60
N LEU A 87 5.03 3.22 6.81
CA LEU A 87 5.44 4.17 7.84
C LEU A 87 5.12 3.64 9.24
N PHE A 88 3.94 3.06 9.43
CA PHE A 88 3.52 2.48 10.72
C PHE A 88 4.47 1.40 11.25
N TYR A 89 5.01 0.56 10.37
CA TYR A 89 5.96 -0.49 10.75
C TYR A 89 7.43 -0.04 10.78
N ASN A 90 7.70 1.28 10.79
CA ASN A 90 9.04 1.89 10.81
C ASN A 90 9.94 1.39 9.67
N SER A 91 9.40 1.32 8.46
CA SER A 91 10.13 0.86 7.26
C SER A 91 10.36 1.99 6.26
N ALA A 92 10.39 3.25 6.73
CA ALA A 92 10.51 4.42 5.89
C ALA A 92 11.81 4.45 5.06
N GLY A 93 12.93 3.94 5.59
CA GLY A 93 14.19 3.81 4.85
C GLY A 93 14.16 2.83 3.66
N LYS A 94 13.04 2.10 3.46
CA LYS A 94 12.86 1.17 2.33
C LYS A 94 11.97 1.76 1.22
N ILE A 95 11.48 3.00 1.38
CA ILE A 95 10.56 3.63 0.44
C ILE A 95 11.17 3.73 -0.95
N ASP A 96 12.42 4.18 -1.10
CA ASP A 96 13.05 4.29 -2.43
C ASP A 96 13.11 2.95 -3.17
N SER A 97 13.53 1.90 -2.47
CA SER A 97 13.56 0.53 -3.03
C SER A 97 12.16 0.02 -3.34
N PHE A 98 11.17 0.36 -2.52
CA PHE A 98 9.78 -0.02 -2.71
C PHE A 98 9.15 0.68 -3.93
N LEU A 99 9.38 1.98 -4.10
CA LEU A 99 8.89 2.77 -5.24
C LEU A 99 9.45 2.26 -6.57
N LYS A 100 10.71 1.78 -6.57
CA LYS A 100 11.34 1.15 -7.75
C LYS A 100 10.68 -0.17 -8.16
N GLN A 101 10.04 -0.88 -7.23
CA GLN A 101 9.36 -2.16 -7.47
C GLN A 101 7.86 -1.98 -7.78
N CYS A 102 7.44 -0.78 -8.15
CA CYS A 102 6.05 -0.49 -8.45
C CYS A 102 5.56 -1.29 -9.67
N PRO A 103 4.48 -2.08 -9.54
CA PRO A 103 3.93 -2.85 -10.66
C PRO A 103 3.34 -1.91 -11.72
N VAL A 104 3.33 -2.34 -12.98
CA VAL A 104 2.73 -1.55 -14.06
C VAL A 104 1.23 -1.40 -13.83
N PHE A 105 0.74 -0.17 -13.71
CA PHE A 105 -0.68 0.16 -13.68
C PHE A 105 -1.14 0.50 -15.11
N GLN A 106 -2.16 -0.20 -15.63
CA GLN A 106 -2.72 0.10 -16.97
C GLN A 106 -3.23 1.55 -17.06
N THR A 107 -3.61 2.12 -15.93
CA THR A 107 -4.09 3.50 -15.81
C THR A 107 -2.96 4.49 -15.45
N ALA A 108 -1.69 4.14 -15.64
CA ALA A 108 -0.52 4.92 -15.18
C ALA A 108 -0.56 6.40 -15.61
N PHE A 109 -1.09 6.70 -16.80
CA PHE A 109 -1.24 8.10 -17.25
C PHE A 109 -2.12 8.93 -16.30
N LEU A 110 -3.26 8.37 -15.86
CA LEU A 110 -4.21 9.04 -14.96
C LEU A 110 -3.76 8.96 -13.49
N VAL A 111 -3.11 7.87 -13.09
CA VAL A 111 -2.79 7.59 -11.68
C VAL A 111 -1.46 8.23 -11.25
N GLY A 112 -0.53 8.45 -12.18
CA GLY A 112 0.74 9.14 -11.93
C GLY A 112 1.93 8.21 -11.69
N SER A 113 3.02 8.79 -11.19
CA SER A 113 4.25 8.07 -10.86
C SER A 113 4.04 7.10 -9.69
N PRO A 114 4.95 6.13 -9.46
CA PRO A 114 4.94 5.30 -8.25
C PRO A 114 4.86 6.11 -6.95
N ALA A 115 5.55 7.25 -6.91
CA ALA A 115 5.50 8.19 -5.80
C ALA A 115 4.11 8.81 -5.65
N ASP A 116 3.46 9.20 -6.75
CA ASP A 116 2.10 9.74 -6.70
C ASP A 116 1.09 8.72 -6.15
N ILE A 117 1.19 7.45 -6.56
CA ILE A 117 0.36 6.35 -6.05
C ILE A 117 0.57 6.19 -4.55
N PHE A 118 1.83 6.12 -4.15
CA PHE A 118 2.21 5.97 -2.75
C PHE A 118 1.66 7.11 -1.89
N VAL A 119 1.86 8.36 -2.31
CA VAL A 119 1.42 9.54 -1.57
C VAL A 119 -0.09 9.66 -1.53
N ASN A 120 -0.80 9.32 -2.61
CA ASN A 120 -2.27 9.28 -2.60
C ASN A 120 -2.78 8.30 -1.56
N GLU A 121 -2.22 7.10 -1.51
CA GLU A 121 -2.64 6.07 -0.58
C GLU A 121 -2.27 6.42 0.87
N LEU A 122 -1.10 7.02 1.08
CA LEU A 122 -0.71 7.56 2.37
C LEU A 122 -1.68 8.67 2.83
N THR A 123 -2.04 9.59 1.93
CA THR A 123 -2.99 10.67 2.22
C THR A 123 -4.35 10.12 2.60
N ASP A 124 -4.82 9.08 1.89
CA ASP A 124 -6.07 8.39 2.21
C ASP A 124 -6.02 7.68 3.57
N GLN A 125 -4.87 7.16 3.98
CA GLN A 125 -4.71 6.64 5.33
C GLN A 125 -4.78 7.74 6.39
N LEU A 126 -4.02 8.83 6.21
CA LEU A 126 -4.00 9.95 7.15
C LEU A 126 -5.41 10.49 7.42
N GLN A 127 -6.22 10.66 6.38
CA GLN A 127 -7.61 11.15 6.51
C GLN A 127 -8.53 10.19 7.26
N LYS A 128 -8.29 8.88 7.18
CA LYS A 128 -9.12 7.84 7.84
C LYS A 128 -8.67 7.54 9.27
N LEU A 129 -7.46 7.98 9.64
CA LEU A 129 -6.82 7.59 10.88
C LEU A 129 -7.34 8.41 12.06
N LYS A 130 -7.91 7.71 13.05
CA LYS A 130 -8.50 8.33 14.26
C LYS A 130 -7.67 8.16 15.52
N VAL A 131 -6.63 7.31 15.47
CA VAL A 131 -5.79 6.97 16.62
C VAL A 131 -4.63 7.95 16.71
N GLU A 132 -4.71 8.89 17.66
CA GLU A 132 -3.75 9.98 17.83
C GLU A 132 -2.26 9.55 17.88
N PRO A 133 -1.82 8.61 18.72
CA PRO A 133 -0.40 8.25 18.78
C PRO A 133 0.12 7.68 17.46
N VAL A 134 -0.75 6.99 16.72
CA VAL A 134 -0.40 6.48 15.39
C VAL A 134 -0.32 7.64 14.40
N LEU A 135 -1.26 8.59 14.43
CA LEU A 135 -1.23 9.77 13.56
C LEU A 135 0.07 10.58 13.76
N LEU A 136 0.48 10.80 15.00
CA LEU A 136 1.72 11.48 15.33
C LEU A 136 2.94 10.77 14.73
N HIS A 137 2.95 9.43 14.81
CA HIS A 137 4.01 8.63 14.23
C HIS A 137 4.04 8.72 12.70
N TYR A 138 2.89 8.70 12.04
CA TYR A 138 2.85 8.94 10.60
C TYR A 138 3.38 10.33 10.24
N LEU A 139 2.92 11.38 10.94
CA LEU A 139 3.36 12.75 10.69
C LEU A 139 4.87 12.93 10.92
N SER A 140 5.47 12.25 11.91
CA SER A 140 6.92 12.31 12.11
C SER A 140 7.70 11.69 10.95
N GLU A 141 7.17 10.62 10.35
CA GLU A 141 7.81 9.90 9.25
C GLU A 141 7.51 10.50 7.87
N VAL A 142 6.45 11.30 7.69
CA VAL A 142 6.10 11.93 6.40
C VAL A 142 7.24 12.81 5.84
N LYS A 143 8.20 13.21 6.68
CA LYS A 143 9.43 13.92 6.26
C LYS A 143 10.24 13.16 5.21
N VAL A 144 10.14 11.83 5.15
CA VAL A 144 10.82 11.01 4.13
C VAL A 144 10.34 11.31 2.70
N LEU A 145 9.25 12.05 2.55
CA LEU A 145 8.73 12.49 1.25
C LEU A 145 9.34 13.81 0.78
N GLN A 146 10.15 14.47 1.60
CA GLN A 146 10.85 15.69 1.20
C GLN A 146 11.82 15.36 0.06
N GLY A 147 11.75 16.14 -1.02
CA GLY A 147 12.58 15.95 -2.21
C GLY A 147 12.03 14.93 -3.22
N ILE A 148 10.90 14.26 -2.94
CA ILE A 148 10.24 13.41 -3.92
C ILE A 148 9.46 14.28 -4.91
N GLU A 149 9.72 14.10 -6.21
CA GLU A 149 8.97 14.75 -7.27
C GLU A 149 7.55 14.16 -7.37
N LEU A 150 6.55 15.01 -7.15
CA LEU A 150 5.13 14.65 -7.19
C LEU A 150 4.40 15.52 -8.22
N ARG A 151 3.33 14.98 -8.80
CA ARG A 151 2.40 15.80 -9.59
C ARG A 151 1.77 16.88 -8.71
N MET A 152 1.46 18.02 -9.33
CA MET A 152 0.81 19.15 -8.67
C MET A 152 -0.48 18.74 -7.94
N THR A 153 -1.29 17.87 -8.56
CA THR A 153 -2.56 17.37 -7.98
C THR A 153 -2.31 16.58 -6.69
N THR A 154 -1.35 15.65 -6.71
CA THR A 154 -0.98 14.84 -5.55
C THR A 154 -0.38 15.69 -4.43
N SER A 155 0.55 16.59 -4.77
CA SER A 155 1.18 17.50 -3.82
C SER A 155 0.15 18.41 -3.15
N THR A 156 -0.78 18.96 -3.94
CA THR A 156 -1.87 19.81 -3.42
C THR A 156 -2.76 19.02 -2.46
N ARG A 157 -3.16 17.79 -2.82
CA ARG A 157 -4.00 16.94 -1.95
C ARG A 157 -3.32 16.60 -0.62
N LEU A 158 -2.03 16.23 -0.64
CA LEU A 158 -1.25 15.97 0.57
C LEU A 158 -1.15 17.24 1.43
N LYS A 159 -0.82 18.38 0.83
CA LYS A 159 -0.75 19.67 1.53
C LYS A 159 -2.10 19.99 2.19
N THR A 160 -3.21 19.93 1.46
CA THR A 160 -4.55 20.19 2.01
C THR A 160 -4.87 19.27 3.18
N CYS A 161 -4.50 17.99 3.11
CA CYS A 161 -4.65 17.05 4.22
C CYS A 161 -3.84 17.50 5.46
N LEU A 162 -2.56 17.87 5.27
CA LEU A 162 -1.69 18.33 6.35
C LEU A 162 -2.18 19.66 6.95
N TYR A 163 -2.61 20.60 6.12
CA TYR A 163 -3.22 21.86 6.56
C TYR A 163 -4.47 21.61 7.43
N GLY A 164 -5.29 20.61 7.08
CA GLY A 164 -6.45 20.20 7.87
C GLY A 164 -6.10 19.80 9.31
N PHE A 165 -4.92 19.24 9.55
CA PHE A 165 -4.43 18.92 10.89
C PHE A 165 -3.87 20.12 11.65
N THR A 166 -3.66 21.27 11.00
CA THR A 166 -3.10 22.48 11.62
C THR A 166 -4.16 23.50 12.05
N SER A 167 -5.31 23.52 11.38
CA SER A 167 -6.36 24.50 11.63
C SER A 167 -7.17 24.20 12.90
N PRO A 168 -7.33 25.16 13.83
CA PRO A 168 -8.31 25.04 14.90
C PRO A 168 -9.73 25.14 14.33
N GLY A 169 -10.62 24.22 14.73
CA GLY A 169 -12.05 24.27 14.37
C GLY A 169 -12.50 23.49 13.13
N GLY A 170 -11.65 22.61 12.56
CA GLY A 170 -12.10 21.62 11.59
C GLY A 170 -13.08 20.59 12.20
N PRO A 171 -13.74 19.74 11.38
CA PRO A 171 -14.73 18.76 11.87
C PRO A 171 -14.16 17.72 12.84
N MET A 172 -12.83 17.58 12.89
CA MET A 172 -12.10 17.01 14.02
C MET A 172 -11.34 18.14 14.69
N TYR A 173 -11.37 18.22 16.02
CA TYR A 173 -10.44 19.03 16.80
C TYR A 173 -9.14 18.22 17.01
N PRO A 174 -8.10 18.33 16.16
CA PRO A 174 -6.83 17.66 16.41
C PRO A 174 -6.21 18.23 17.69
N THR A 175 -5.59 17.37 18.49
CA THR A 175 -4.90 17.79 19.71
C THR A 175 -3.73 18.72 19.40
N ARG A 176 -3.24 19.43 20.43
CA ARG A 176 -2.08 20.31 20.30
C ARG A 176 -0.86 19.57 19.74
N ALA A 177 -0.64 18.32 20.14
CA ALA A 177 0.46 17.50 19.66
C ALA A 177 0.37 17.26 18.15
N VAL A 178 -0.83 16.90 17.65
CA VAL A 178 -1.06 16.66 16.21
C VAL A 178 -0.86 17.93 15.40
N ARG A 179 -1.36 19.08 15.88
CA ARG A 179 -1.15 20.38 15.21
C ARG A 179 0.33 20.74 15.11
N HIS A 180 1.07 20.56 16.21
CA HIS A 180 2.50 20.84 16.23
C HIS A 180 3.26 19.91 15.26
N ALA A 181 2.97 18.61 15.28
CA ALA A 181 3.58 17.65 14.36
C ALA A 181 3.29 18.00 12.89
N ALA A 182 2.04 18.35 12.55
CA ALA A 182 1.67 18.72 11.19
C ALA A 182 2.34 20.03 10.71
N ASN A 183 2.50 21.02 11.58
CA ASN A 183 3.23 22.25 11.25
C ASN A 183 4.71 22.00 10.93
N TRP A 184 5.33 21.01 11.57
CA TRP A 184 6.72 20.62 11.33
C TRP A 184 6.95 19.90 10.00
N VAL A 185 5.88 19.51 9.29
CA VAL A 185 5.95 18.81 8.01
C VAL A 185 5.81 19.75 6.81
N LYS A 186 5.27 20.98 7.02
CA LYS A 186 5.22 22.03 5.99
C LYS A 186 6.60 22.45 5.54
#